data_AF-A0A931FW63-F1
#
_entry.id   AF-A0A931FW63-F1
#
_cell.length_a   1.000
_cell.length_b   1.000
_cell.length_c   1.000
_cell.angle_alpha   90.00
_cell.angle_beta   90.00
_cell.angle_gamma   90.00
#
_symmetry.space_group_name_H-M   'P 1'
#
loop_
_entity.id
_entity.type
_entity.pdbx_description
1 polymer ?
#
loop_
_entity_poly.entity_id
_entity_poly.type
_entity_poly.pdbx_seq_one_letter_code
_entity_poly.pdbx_strand_id
1 'polypeptide(L)'
;MNPRYAARTAAFAAVYLAAFLASGPLGPAVLVPPIAVAALWLVAQSRYGLRRFDVIALTTASMVAATLEGAGILLCLAVAVWAVAPAVLFAVLLERWLPGYWLGHGDRFRRPRASLGRLAGAAALTAVAGLVIQEVTNPGTGSVAAGLQLLRDTAAIVLPILAVRAVRRTRAGRRTRSPRRGALSMVR
;
A
#
# COMPACT_ATOMS: atom_id res chain seq x y z
N MET A 1 14.68 -7.78 18.36
CA MET A 1 13.82 -7.09 17.36
C MET A 1 14.58 -5.90 16.80
N ASN A 2 14.62 -5.68 15.48
CA ASN A 2 15.40 -4.58 14.89
C ASN A 2 14.71 -3.23 15.18
N PRO A 3 15.36 -2.26 15.85
CA PRO A 3 14.72 -0.98 16.22
C PRO A 3 14.20 -0.21 15.00
N ARG A 4 14.86 -0.37 13.84
CA ARG A 4 14.42 0.24 12.58
C ARG A 4 13.12 -0.36 12.05
N TYR A 5 12.85 -1.65 12.32
CA TYR A 5 11.60 -2.30 11.92
C TYR A 5 10.44 -1.79 12.78
N ALA A 6 10.63 -1.73 14.10
CA ALA A 6 9.62 -1.20 15.03
C ALA A 6 9.25 0.25 14.70
N ALA A 7 10.25 1.12 14.49
CA ALA A 7 10.02 2.52 14.11
C ALA A 7 9.25 2.67 12.79
N ARG A 8 9.55 1.83 11.77
CA ARG A 8 8.81 1.84 10.50
C ARG A 8 7.37 1.35 10.66
N THR A 9 7.16 0.33 11.47
CA THR A 9 5.82 -0.21 11.76
C THR A 9 4.98 0.83 12.50
N ALA A 10 5.56 1.50 13.50
CA ALA A 10 4.92 2.61 14.20
C ALA A 10 4.58 3.77 13.26
N ALA A 11 5.49 4.14 12.34
CA ALA A 11 5.21 5.17 11.35
C ALA A 11 4.06 4.79 10.41
N PHE A 12 4.00 3.53 9.94
CA PHE A 12 2.86 3.07 9.13
C PHE A 12 1.56 3.05 9.93
N ALA A 13 1.59 2.59 11.18
CA ALA A 13 0.43 2.60 12.05
C ALA A 13 -0.09 4.03 12.26
N ALA A 14 0.80 5.00 12.50
CA ALA A 14 0.42 6.41 12.65
C ALA A 14 -0.22 6.97 11.37
N VAL A 15 0.36 6.72 10.19
CA VAL A 15 -0.21 7.16 8.91
C VAL A 15 -1.55 6.49 8.63
N TYR A 16 -1.68 5.20 8.96
CA TYR A 16 -2.92 4.45 8.81
C TYR A 16 -4.03 5.02 9.72
N LEU A 17 -3.74 5.22 11.00
CA LEU A 17 -4.67 5.82 11.95
C LEU A 17 -5.09 7.22 11.52
N ALA A 18 -4.14 8.05 11.05
CA ALA A 18 -4.46 9.38 10.54
C ALA A 18 -5.37 9.32 9.30
N ALA A 19 -5.10 8.42 8.35
CA ALA A 19 -5.95 8.24 7.18
C ALA A 19 -7.36 7.73 7.56
N PHE A 20 -7.46 6.83 8.53
CA PHE A 20 -8.71 6.30 9.03
C PHE A 20 -9.55 7.40 9.70
N LEU A 21 -8.99 8.08 10.70
CA LEU A 21 -9.69 9.14 11.43
C LEU A 21 -10.02 10.35 10.55
N ALA A 22 -9.23 10.61 9.50
CA ALA A 22 -9.57 11.65 8.52
C ALA A 22 -10.76 11.25 7.63
N SER A 23 -10.95 9.95 7.37
CA SER A 23 -12.00 9.46 6.46
C SER A 23 -13.42 9.60 6.99
N GLY A 24 -13.62 9.68 8.30
CA GLY A 24 -14.89 10.05 8.91
C GLY A 24 -15.33 11.49 8.57
N PRO A 25 -14.68 12.53 9.11
CA PRO A 25 -15.11 13.93 8.98
C PRO A 25 -14.99 14.50 7.57
N LEU A 26 -14.05 14.00 6.76
CA LEU A 26 -13.84 14.47 5.39
C LEU A 26 -14.54 13.57 4.34
N GLY A 27 -15.13 12.45 4.78
CA GLY A 27 -15.84 11.51 3.92
C GLY A 27 -15.02 11.04 2.71
N PRO A 28 -15.66 10.88 1.53
CA PRO A 28 -14.99 10.38 0.33
C PRO A 28 -13.94 11.36 -0.24
N ALA A 29 -13.85 12.59 0.27
CA ALA A 29 -12.89 13.60 -0.20
C ALA A 29 -11.45 13.34 0.28
N VAL A 30 -11.22 12.39 1.20
CA VAL A 30 -9.85 12.05 1.64
C VAL A 30 -9.05 11.47 0.49
N LEU A 31 -7.99 12.16 0.08
CA LEU A 31 -7.13 11.72 -1.02
C LEU A 31 -6.46 10.35 -0.79
N VAL A 32 -6.28 9.94 0.48
CA VAL A 32 -5.59 8.69 0.84
C VAL A 32 -6.51 7.76 1.64
N PRO A 33 -7.18 6.78 1.01
CA PRO A 33 -8.01 5.82 1.70
C PRO A 33 -7.18 4.90 2.63
N PRO A 34 -7.72 4.50 3.79
CA PRO A 34 -7.01 3.64 4.75
C PRO A 34 -6.56 2.31 4.14
N ILE A 35 -7.37 1.71 3.25
CA ILE A 35 -7.04 0.48 2.52
C ILE A 35 -5.73 0.62 1.73
N ALA A 36 -5.51 1.77 1.07
CA ALA A 36 -4.28 1.98 0.32
C ALA A 36 -3.06 2.03 1.25
N VAL A 37 -3.18 2.67 2.41
CA VAL A 37 -2.11 2.70 3.42
C VAL A 37 -1.82 1.30 3.95
N ALA A 38 -2.86 0.52 4.27
CA ALA A 38 -2.74 -0.86 4.75
C ALA A 38 -2.03 -1.76 3.72
N ALA A 39 -2.45 -1.69 2.45
CA ALA A 39 -1.82 -2.43 1.36
C ALA A 39 -0.34 -2.05 1.19
N LEU A 40 -0.03 -0.76 1.22
CA LEU A 40 1.35 -0.26 1.12
C LEU A 40 2.21 -0.66 2.33
N TRP A 41 1.64 -0.65 3.54
CA TRP A 41 2.33 -1.10 4.75
C TRP A 41 2.79 -2.55 4.57
N LEU A 42 1.87 -3.47 4.27
CA LEU A 42 2.21 -4.90 4.14
C LEU A 42 3.24 -5.15 3.02
N VAL A 43 3.09 -4.47 1.88
CA VAL A 43 4.06 -4.57 0.77
C VAL A 43 5.41 -3.96 1.13
N ALA A 44 5.44 -2.86 1.89
CA ALA A 44 6.68 -2.18 2.26
C ALA A 44 7.50 -2.91 3.33
N GLN A 45 6.84 -3.74 4.14
CA GLN A 45 7.46 -4.51 5.21
C GLN A 45 7.74 -5.97 4.84
N SER A 46 7.19 -6.48 3.72
CA SER A 46 7.38 -7.88 3.29
C SER A 46 8.84 -8.33 3.23
N ARG A 47 9.77 -7.41 2.92
CA ARG A 47 11.22 -7.68 2.87
C ARG A 47 11.85 -8.18 4.17
N TYR A 48 11.20 -7.98 5.31
CA TYR A 48 11.73 -8.39 6.62
C TYR A 48 11.26 -9.77 7.07
N GLY A 49 10.36 -10.43 6.31
CA GLY A 49 9.86 -11.77 6.65
C GLY A 49 8.91 -11.81 7.86
N LEU A 50 8.58 -10.66 8.45
CA LEU A 50 7.76 -10.54 9.66
C LEU A 50 6.29 -10.21 9.37
N ARG A 51 5.76 -10.67 8.23
CA ARG A 51 4.42 -10.31 7.74
C ARG A 51 3.30 -10.58 8.75
N ARG A 52 3.41 -11.64 9.56
CA ARG A 52 2.45 -11.96 10.62
C ARG A 52 2.35 -10.84 11.66
N PHE A 53 3.48 -10.24 12.05
CA PHE A 53 3.49 -9.13 13.00
C PHE A 53 2.88 -7.87 12.41
N ASP A 54 3.14 -7.57 11.13
CA ASP A 54 2.51 -6.43 10.46
C ASP A 54 0.99 -6.60 10.33
N VAL A 55 0.51 -7.84 10.08
CA VAL A 55 -0.93 -8.15 10.07
C VAL A 55 -1.54 -7.96 11.46
N ILE A 56 -0.89 -8.46 12.52
CA ILE A 56 -1.36 -8.25 13.90
C ILE A 56 -1.40 -6.75 14.23
N ALA A 57 -0.34 -6.01 13.93
CA ALA A 57 -0.26 -4.58 14.19
C ALA A 57 -1.32 -3.78 13.42
N LEU A 58 -1.58 -4.13 12.15
CA LEU A 58 -2.64 -3.51 11.34
C LEU A 58 -4.03 -3.84 11.89
N THR A 59 -4.25 -5.08 12.34
CA THR A 59 -5.49 -5.51 13.00
C THR A 59 -5.71 -4.67 14.25
N THR A 60 -4.71 -4.58 15.13
CA THR A 60 -4.77 -3.78 16.35
C THR A 60 -5.04 -2.31 16.05
N ALA A 61 -4.32 -1.72 15.08
CA ALA A 61 -4.52 -0.32 14.71
C ALA A 61 -5.95 -0.06 14.18
N SER A 62 -6.50 -0.99 13.41
CA SER A 62 -7.88 -0.88 12.89
C SER A 62 -8.91 -0.98 14.00
N MET A 63 -8.72 -1.90 14.96
CA MET A 63 -9.60 -2.01 16.12
C MET A 63 -9.52 -0.76 17.01
N VAL A 64 -8.32 -0.21 17.23
CA VAL A 64 -8.15 1.04 17.98
C VAL A 64 -8.87 2.19 17.27
N ALA A 65 -8.69 2.33 15.96
CA ALA A 65 -9.36 3.37 15.19
C ALA A 65 -10.88 3.30 15.31
N ALA A 66 -11.46 2.10 15.11
CA ALA A 66 -12.89 1.87 15.28
C ALA A 66 -13.37 2.17 16.71
N THR A 67 -12.59 1.78 17.71
CA THR A 67 -12.91 2.05 19.13
C THR A 67 -12.94 3.56 19.41
N LEU A 68 -12.03 4.33 18.81
CA LEU A 68 -12.01 5.80 18.95
C LEU A 68 -13.23 6.46 18.29
N GLU A 69 -13.84 5.82 17.29
CA GLU A 69 -15.11 6.24 16.68
C GLU A 69 -16.34 5.73 17.43
N GLY A 70 -16.16 5.08 18.59
CA GLY A 70 -17.26 4.59 19.44
C GLY A 70 -17.82 3.22 19.02
N ALA A 71 -17.12 2.47 18.17
CA ALA A 71 -17.54 1.14 17.77
C ALA A 71 -17.46 0.13 18.93
N GLY A 72 -18.46 -0.77 19.01
CA GLY A 72 -18.40 -1.95 19.88
C GLY A 72 -17.44 -3.02 19.36
N ILE A 73 -17.08 -4.01 20.20
CA ILE A 73 -16.11 -5.07 19.88
C ILE A 73 -16.37 -5.79 18.55
N LEU A 74 -17.64 -6.12 18.27
CA LEU A 74 -18.02 -6.82 17.03
C LEU A 74 -17.71 -5.97 15.79
N LEU A 75 -18.02 -4.67 15.86
CA LEU A 75 -17.78 -3.74 14.77
C LEU A 75 -16.28 -3.45 14.61
N CYS A 76 -15.52 -3.36 15.71
CA CYS A 76 -14.06 -3.28 15.68
C CYS A 76 -13.43 -4.46 14.93
N LEU A 77 -13.92 -5.68 15.17
CA LEU A 77 -13.48 -6.87 14.44
C LEU A 77 -13.83 -6.80 12.95
N ALA A 78 -15.05 -6.39 12.61
CA ALA A 78 -15.47 -6.22 11.22
C ALA A 78 -14.59 -5.20 10.48
N VAL A 79 -14.30 -4.05 11.10
CA VAL A 79 -13.40 -3.03 10.55
C VAL A 79 -11.98 -3.57 10.38
N ALA A 80 -11.49 -4.34 11.34
CA ALA A 80 -10.18 -4.97 11.22
C ALA A 80 -10.11 -5.95 10.04
N VAL A 81 -11.15 -6.77 9.84
CA VAL A 81 -11.25 -7.67 8.67
C VAL A 81 -11.30 -6.87 7.37
N TRP A 82 -12.10 -5.80 7.31
CA TRP A 82 -12.22 -4.90 6.17
C TRP A 82 -10.88 -4.26 5.78
N ALA A 83 -10.06 -3.89 6.76
CA ALA A 83 -8.74 -3.33 6.48
C ALA A 83 -7.69 -4.39 6.09
N VAL A 84 -7.66 -5.50 6.83
CA VAL A 84 -6.59 -6.50 6.74
C VAL A 84 -6.75 -7.41 5.53
N ALA A 85 -7.95 -7.92 5.26
CA ALA A 85 -8.15 -8.93 4.22
C ALA A 85 -7.80 -8.40 2.81
N PRO A 86 -8.27 -7.21 2.37
CA PRO A 86 -7.88 -6.64 1.08
C PRO A 86 -6.39 -6.30 1.00
N ALA A 87 -5.79 -5.80 2.09
CA ALA A 87 -4.36 -5.50 2.14
C ALA A 87 -3.50 -6.77 1.99
N VAL A 88 -3.89 -7.85 2.68
CA VAL A 88 -3.23 -9.15 2.57
C VAL A 88 -3.39 -9.70 1.15
N LEU A 89 -4.60 -9.64 0.59
CA LEU A 89 -4.87 -10.03 -0.80
C LEU A 89 -3.95 -9.27 -1.77
N PHE A 90 -3.85 -7.94 -1.63
CA PHE A 90 -2.98 -7.12 -2.48
C PHE A 90 -1.53 -7.59 -2.43
N ALA A 91 -1.01 -7.74 -1.21
CA ALA A 91 0.38 -8.16 -1.01
C ALA A 91 0.64 -9.57 -1.58
N VAL A 92 -0.30 -10.51 -1.43
CA VAL A 92 -0.19 -11.86 -2.04
C VAL A 92 -0.23 -11.78 -3.58
N LEU A 93 -1.17 -11.04 -4.15
CA LEU A 93 -1.28 -10.88 -5.60
C LEU A 93 -0.05 -10.20 -6.19
N LEU A 94 0.47 -9.17 -5.51
CA LEU A 94 1.67 -8.47 -5.94
C LEU A 94 2.90 -9.38 -5.89
N GLU A 95 3.08 -10.16 -4.82
CA GLU A 95 4.16 -11.15 -4.69
C GLU A 95 4.07 -12.24 -5.76
N ARG A 96 2.86 -12.73 -6.06
CA ARG A 96 2.62 -13.81 -7.03
C ARG A 96 2.76 -13.35 -8.48
N TRP A 97 2.17 -12.21 -8.84
CA TRP A 97 2.11 -11.73 -10.23
C TRP A 97 3.33 -10.90 -10.63
N LEU A 98 3.97 -10.28 -9.64
CA LEU A 98 5.06 -9.33 -9.82
C LEU A 98 6.14 -9.51 -8.72
N PRO A 99 6.77 -10.70 -8.61
CA PRO A 99 7.73 -10.99 -7.54
C PRO A 99 8.88 -9.98 -7.52
N GLY A 100 9.20 -9.41 -6.36
CA GLY A 100 10.29 -8.43 -6.21
C GLY A 100 10.06 -7.06 -6.86
N TYR A 101 8.88 -6.79 -7.43
CA TYR A 101 8.57 -5.54 -8.13
C TYR A 101 8.64 -4.29 -7.24
N TRP A 102 8.16 -4.40 -6.00
CA TRP A 102 8.26 -3.30 -5.02
C TRP A 102 9.71 -2.91 -4.72
N LEU A 103 10.60 -3.92 -4.70
CA LEU A 103 12.02 -3.72 -4.43
C LEU A 103 12.79 -3.24 -5.68
N GLY A 104 12.18 -3.30 -6.87
CA GLY A 104 12.80 -2.98 -8.15
C GLY A 104 13.62 -4.12 -8.75
N HIS A 105 13.48 -5.36 -8.25
CA HIS A 105 14.20 -6.51 -8.80
C HIS A 105 13.59 -6.93 -10.15
N GLY A 106 14.45 -7.21 -11.13
CA GLY A 106 14.04 -7.72 -12.45
C GLY A 106 13.35 -6.69 -13.35
N ASP A 107 13.35 -5.41 -12.98
CA ASP A 107 12.69 -4.33 -13.75
C ASP A 107 13.26 -4.16 -15.17
N ARG A 108 14.55 -4.48 -15.38
CA ARG A 108 15.23 -4.36 -16.68
C ARG A 108 14.69 -5.31 -17.74
N PHE A 109 14.13 -6.45 -17.35
CA PHE A 109 13.69 -7.50 -18.26
C PHE A 109 12.16 -7.58 -18.43
N ARG A 110 11.41 -6.77 -17.69
CA ARG A 110 9.94 -6.80 -17.73
C ARG A 110 9.40 -5.87 -18.81
N ARG A 111 8.39 -6.35 -19.53
CA ARG A 111 7.57 -5.51 -20.42
C ARG A 111 6.76 -4.51 -19.57
N PRO A 112 6.99 -3.19 -19.68
CA PRO A 112 6.38 -2.20 -18.78
C PRO A 112 4.85 -2.26 -18.76
N ARG A 113 4.21 -2.39 -19.93
CA ARG A 113 2.75 -2.44 -20.06
C ARG A 113 2.14 -3.64 -19.34
N ALA A 114 2.72 -4.83 -19.48
CA ALA A 114 2.24 -6.03 -18.79
C ALA A 114 2.38 -5.91 -17.27
N SER A 115 3.46 -5.27 -16.79
CA SER A 115 3.64 -5.03 -15.35
C SER A 115 2.64 -4.02 -14.78
N LEU A 116 2.29 -2.99 -15.55
CA LEU A 116 1.25 -2.03 -15.16
C LEU A 116 -0.13 -2.69 -15.14
N GLY A 117 -0.46 -3.52 -16.14
CA GLY A 117 -1.72 -4.25 -16.17
C GLY A 117 -1.89 -5.19 -14.97
N ARG A 118 -0.84 -5.94 -14.59
CA ARG A 118 -0.87 -6.79 -13.39
C ARG A 118 -0.98 -5.99 -12.10
N LEU A 119 -0.29 -4.86 -12.01
CA LEU A 119 -0.40 -3.97 -10.84
C LEU A 119 -1.81 -3.39 -10.71
N ALA A 120 -2.35 -2.86 -11.81
CA ALA A 120 -3.70 -2.31 -11.86
C ALA A 120 -4.74 -3.40 -11.56
N GLY A 121 -4.58 -4.60 -12.10
CA GLY A 121 -5.46 -5.74 -11.80
C GLY A 121 -5.41 -6.14 -10.33
N ALA A 122 -4.22 -6.23 -9.72
CA ALA A 122 -4.10 -6.52 -8.29
C ALA A 122 -4.75 -5.43 -7.42
N ALA A 123 -4.52 -4.16 -7.75
CA ALA A 123 -5.13 -3.04 -7.05
C ALA A 123 -6.66 -3.00 -7.20
N ALA A 124 -7.17 -3.27 -8.41
CA ALA A 124 -8.60 -3.34 -8.69
C ALA A 124 -9.25 -4.48 -7.93
N LEU A 125 -8.67 -5.69 -7.92
CA LEU A 125 -9.17 -6.83 -7.15
C LEU A 125 -9.19 -6.53 -5.64
N THR A 126 -8.17 -5.83 -5.14
CA THR A 126 -8.14 -5.37 -3.75
C THR A 126 -9.24 -4.35 -3.46
N ALA A 127 -9.46 -3.37 -4.34
CA ALA A 127 -10.53 -2.39 -4.20
C ALA A 127 -11.91 -3.06 -4.23
N VAL A 128 -12.14 -4.00 -5.16
CA VAL A 128 -13.37 -4.81 -5.21
C VAL A 128 -13.57 -5.57 -3.90
N ALA A 129 -12.53 -6.24 -3.39
CA ALA A 129 -12.64 -6.99 -2.14
C ALA A 129 -12.99 -6.08 -0.94
N GLY A 130 -12.37 -4.90 -0.85
CA GLY A 130 -12.70 -3.91 0.18
C GLY A 130 -14.14 -3.43 0.09
N LEU A 131 -14.61 -3.14 -1.13
CA LEU A 131 -15.99 -2.71 -1.40
C LEU A 131 -17.01 -3.80 -1.06
N VAL A 132 -16.75 -5.05 -1.43
CA VAL A 132 -17.62 -6.20 -1.11
C VAL A 132 -17.74 -6.37 0.40
N ILE A 133 -16.61 -6.32 1.14
CA ILE A 133 -16.65 -6.42 2.60
C ILE A 133 -17.43 -5.25 3.20
N GLN A 134 -17.24 -4.04 2.69
CA GLN A 134 -17.98 -2.86 3.15
C GLN A 134 -19.50 -3.04 2.97
N GLU A 135 -19.97 -3.44 1.79
CA GLU A 135 -21.39 -3.69 1.54
C GLU A 135 -21.98 -4.77 2.44
N VAL A 136 -21.20 -5.81 2.75
CA VAL A 136 -21.65 -6.87 3.67
C VAL A 136 -21.79 -6.32 5.10
N THR A 137 -20.90 -5.41 5.52
CA THR A 137 -20.93 -4.83 6.87
C THR A 137 -21.91 -3.68 7.03
N ASN A 138 -22.14 -2.89 5.98
CA ASN A 138 -23.02 -1.74 5.98
C ASN A 138 -23.62 -1.56 4.57
N PRO A 139 -24.73 -2.26 4.29
CA PRO A 139 -25.34 -2.23 2.96
C PRO A 139 -26.02 -0.89 2.69
N GLY A 140 -25.92 -0.42 1.45
CA GLY A 140 -26.70 0.75 1.00
C GLY A 140 -25.93 1.73 0.13
N THR A 141 -24.73 1.40 -0.35
CA THR A 141 -23.99 2.30 -1.23
C THR A 141 -24.59 2.27 -2.63
N GLY A 142 -25.00 3.43 -3.14
CA GLY A 142 -25.50 3.55 -4.52
C GLY A 142 -24.44 3.15 -5.56
N SER A 143 -24.86 2.62 -6.70
CA SER A 143 -23.98 2.10 -7.76
C SER A 143 -22.94 3.11 -8.27
N VAL A 144 -23.31 4.38 -8.36
CA VAL A 144 -22.40 5.47 -8.78
C VAL A 144 -21.33 5.74 -7.73
N ALA A 145 -21.70 5.76 -6.45
CA ALA A 145 -20.77 5.98 -5.35
C ALA A 145 -19.79 4.79 -5.21
N ALA A 146 -20.28 3.57 -5.39
CA ALA A 146 -19.45 2.37 -5.45
C ALA A 146 -18.41 2.43 -6.58
N GLY A 147 -18.81 2.87 -7.78
CA GLY A 147 -17.90 3.03 -8.92
C GLY A 147 -16.80 4.07 -8.66
N LEU A 148 -17.15 5.22 -8.08
CA LEU A 148 -16.18 6.26 -7.72
C LEU A 148 -15.23 5.81 -6.61
N GLN A 149 -15.74 5.12 -5.60
CA GLN A 149 -14.93 4.55 -4.53
C GLN A 149 -13.92 3.53 -5.08
N LEU A 150 -14.37 2.64 -5.96
CA LEU A 150 -13.52 1.64 -6.60
C LEU A 150 -12.36 2.30 -7.38
N LEU A 151 -12.67 3.32 -8.17
CA LEU A 151 -11.67 4.07 -8.94
C LEU A 151 -10.68 4.77 -8.02
N ARG A 152 -11.16 5.43 -6.95
CA ARG A 152 -10.34 6.10 -5.95
C ARG A 152 -9.40 5.12 -5.25
N ASP A 153 -9.91 4.00 -4.76
CA ASP A 153 -9.10 3.01 -4.01
C ASP A 153 -8.06 2.36 -4.91
N THR A 154 -8.45 2.02 -6.15
CA THR A 154 -7.52 1.49 -7.14
C THR A 154 -6.41 2.49 -7.46
N ALA A 155 -6.76 3.75 -7.72
CA ALA A 155 -5.78 4.80 -8.00
C ALA A 155 -4.87 5.06 -6.79
N ALA A 156 -5.43 5.10 -5.59
CA ALA A 156 -4.68 5.32 -4.36
C ALA A 156 -3.68 4.20 -4.03
N ILE A 157 -3.92 2.97 -4.48
CA ILE A 157 -2.95 1.87 -4.36
C ILE A 157 -1.88 1.98 -5.46
N VAL A 158 -2.28 2.24 -6.71
CA VAL A 158 -1.37 2.23 -7.87
C VAL A 158 -0.41 3.42 -7.84
N LEU A 159 -0.91 4.64 -7.60
CA LEU A 159 -0.14 5.87 -7.74
C LEU A 159 1.10 5.93 -6.81
N PRO A 160 1.02 5.59 -5.51
CA PRO A 160 2.18 5.60 -4.63
C PRO A 160 3.26 4.61 -5.08
N ILE A 161 2.87 3.43 -5.59
CA ILE A 161 3.82 2.44 -6.09
C ILE A 161 4.55 2.98 -7.32
N LEU A 162 3.82 3.62 -8.24
CA LEU A 162 4.42 4.25 -9.41
C LEU A 162 5.32 5.42 -9.04
N ALA A 163 4.89 6.28 -8.10
CA ALA A 163 5.65 7.42 -7.61
C ALA A 163 6.97 6.98 -6.96
N VAL A 164 6.93 6.00 -6.05
CA VAL A 164 8.14 5.42 -5.42
C VAL A 164 9.09 4.86 -6.48
N ARG A 165 8.57 4.20 -7.52
CA ARG A 165 9.40 3.68 -8.62
C ARG A 165 9.99 4.78 -9.48
N ALA A 166 9.23 5.81 -9.82
CA ALA A 166 9.73 6.97 -10.57
C ALA A 166 10.89 7.64 -9.82
N VAL A 167 10.73 7.85 -8.51
CA VAL A 167 11.79 8.42 -7.64
C VAL A 167 13.02 7.51 -7.55
N ARG A 168 12.84 6.19 -7.49
CA ARG A 168 13.99 5.26 -7.48
C ARG A 168 14.74 5.27 -8.81
N ARG A 169 14.04 5.33 -9.94
CA ARG A 169 14.66 5.39 -11.28
C ARG A 169 15.48 6.66 -11.47
N THR A 170 14.95 7.82 -11.06
CA THR A 170 15.68 9.09 -11.17
C THR A 170 16.93 9.12 -10.30
N ARG A 171 16.87 8.56 -9.07
CA ARG A 171 18.04 8.43 -8.20
C ARG A 171 19.09 7.46 -8.74
N ALA A 172 18.69 6.34 -9.34
CA ALA A 172 19.61 5.37 -9.93
C ALA A 172 20.39 5.97 -11.13
N GLY A 173 19.70 6.70 -12.02
CA GLY A 173 20.35 7.36 -13.16
C GLY A 173 21.32 8.49 -12.78
N ARG A 174 21.11 9.14 -11.62
CA ARG A 174 22.08 10.12 -11.07
C ARG A 174 23.36 9.46 -10.57
N ARG A 175 23.29 8.27 -9.95
CA ARG A 175 24.48 7.56 -9.43
C ARG A 175 25.42 7.07 -10.53
N THR A 176 24.91 6.74 -11.72
CA THR A 176 25.73 6.30 -12.86
C THR A 176 26.35 7.45 -13.65
N ARG A 177 25.92 8.70 -13.41
CA ARG A 177 26.49 9.92 -14.00
C ARG A 177 27.55 10.58 -13.10
N SER A 178 28.24 9.80 -12.27
CA SER A 178 29.47 10.31 -11.67
C SER A 178 30.48 10.54 -12.79
N PRO A 179 31.04 11.76 -12.94
CA PRO A 179 31.99 12.03 -14.01
C PRO A 179 33.23 11.17 -13.75
N ARG A 180 33.58 10.37 -14.75
CA ARG A 180 34.86 9.65 -14.86
C ARG A 180 35.97 10.69 -15.05
N ARG A 181 36.19 11.56 -14.05
CA ARG A 181 37.35 12.46 -13.97
C ARG A 181 38.51 11.61 -13.47
N GLY A 182 39.26 11.11 -14.44
CA GLY A 182 40.46 10.31 -14.24
C GLY A 182 41.05 9.96 -15.59
N ALA A 183 41.13 10.94 -16.50
CA ALA A 183 42.05 10.86 -17.61
C ALA A 183 43.46 10.96 -16.99
N LEU A 184 44.07 9.79 -16.80
CA LEU A 184 45.47 9.62 -16.46
C LEU A 184 46.28 10.45 -17.46
N SER A 185 46.97 11.48 -16.97
CA SER A 185 48.01 12.15 -17.74
C SER A 185 49.13 11.14 -17.97
N MET A 186 49.25 10.65 -19.22
CA MET A 186 50.48 10.01 -19.66
C MET A 186 51.57 11.07 -19.68
N VAL A 187 52.49 11.00 -18.73
CA VAL A 187 53.82 11.58 -18.85
C VAL A 187 54.61 10.67 -19.79
N ARG A 188 55.08 11.23 -20.90
CA ARG A 188 56.17 10.68 -21.71
C ARG A 188 57.23 11.76 -21.84
#